data_AF-A0A1Y2D6Z7-F1
#
_entry.id   AF-A0A1Y2D6Z7-F1
#
_cell.length_a   1.000
_cell.length_b   1.000
_cell.length_c   1.000
_cell.angle_alpha   90.00
_cell.angle_beta   90.00
_cell.angle_gamma   90.00
#
_symmetry.space_group_name_H-M   'P 1'
#
loop_
_entity.id
_entity.type
_entity.pdbx_description
1 polymer ?
#
loop_
_entity_poly.entity_id
_entity_poly.type
_entity_poly.pdbx_seq_one_letter_code
_entity_poly.pdbx_strand_id
1 'polypeptide(L)'
;MIKKVVSNAIATDKFFGDIKRAEIFEKTDFVVPKITIDLSNVDYNQFFLKYQCERDMNIRYLTKNEECYKASWMNYDSILENAFNLEFIDKSKITESKDLELIKKSNKTLSEFESIISKYTNFTIEEILSTGYGLFKIPDYEVDKAGLTFDVDG
;
A
#
# COMPACT_ATOMS: atom_id res chain seq x y z
N MET A 1 -0.13 36.37 57.90
CA MET A 1 -1.18 35.85 57.01
C MET A 1 -0.94 36.45 55.62
N ILE A 2 -0.26 35.73 54.73
CA ILE A 2 0.14 36.25 53.41
C ILE A 2 -1.01 35.99 52.42
N LYS A 3 -1.72 37.05 52.01
CA LYS A 3 -2.69 36.98 50.90
C LYS A 3 -1.92 36.71 49.61
N LYS A 4 -2.04 35.49 49.05
CA LYS A 4 -1.65 35.22 47.66
C LYS A 4 -2.58 36.00 46.75
N VAL A 5 -2.06 37.03 46.09
CA VAL A 5 -2.72 37.66 44.94
C VAL A 5 -2.51 36.70 43.78
N VAL A 6 -3.58 36.01 43.38
CA VAL A 6 -3.60 35.25 42.13
C VAL A 6 -3.67 36.29 41.01
N SER A 7 -2.55 36.63 40.39
CA SER A 7 -2.58 37.43 39.17
C SER A 7 -3.13 36.55 38.06
N ASN A 8 -4.35 36.84 37.61
CA ASN A 8 -4.86 36.30 36.35
C ASN A 8 -4.01 36.89 35.23
N ALA A 9 -3.03 36.14 34.74
CA ALA A 9 -2.29 36.50 33.55
C ALA A 9 -3.25 36.38 32.35
N ILE A 10 -3.81 37.51 31.92
CA ILE A 10 -4.62 37.59 30.70
C ILE A 10 -3.62 37.61 29.53
N ALA A 11 -3.25 36.43 29.05
CA ALA A 11 -2.51 36.31 27.80
C ALA A 11 -3.50 36.53 26.64
N THR A 12 -3.50 37.75 26.10
CA THR A 12 -4.16 38.06 24.83
C THR A 12 -3.22 37.72 23.69
N ASP A 13 -3.78 37.25 22.58
CA ASP A 13 -3.02 36.98 21.37
C ASP A 13 -3.28 38.10 20.34
N LYS A 14 -2.22 38.82 19.97
CA LYS A 14 -2.31 39.92 18.99
C LYS A 14 -2.48 39.43 17.56
N PHE A 15 -2.01 38.23 17.23
CA PHE A 15 -2.12 37.67 15.89
C PHE A 15 -3.58 37.37 15.53
N PHE A 16 -4.40 36.97 16.51
CA PHE A 16 -5.83 36.72 16.33
C PHE A 16 -6.75 37.86 16.79
N GLY A 17 -6.24 39.09 16.95
CA GLY A 17 -7.06 40.27 17.19
C GLY A 17 -7.46 40.53 18.65
N ASP A 18 -6.50 40.44 19.58
CA ASP A 18 -6.68 40.73 21.03
C ASP A 18 -7.74 39.86 21.72
N ILE A 19 -7.96 38.65 21.20
CA ILE A 19 -8.80 37.64 21.85
C ILE A 19 -8.03 36.91 22.95
N LYS A 20 -8.75 36.45 23.99
CA LYS A 20 -8.12 35.67 25.06
C LYS A 20 -7.71 34.32 24.51
N ARG A 21 -6.51 33.85 24.88
CA ARG A 21 -6.04 32.52 24.47
C ARG A 21 -7.03 31.39 24.80
N ALA A 22 -7.77 31.50 25.91
CA ALA A 22 -8.81 30.54 26.26
C ALA A 22 -9.97 30.50 25.23
N GLU A 23 -10.35 31.65 24.67
CA GLU A 23 -11.38 31.74 23.62
C GLU A 23 -10.89 31.19 22.27
N ILE A 24 -9.57 31.27 22.01
CA ILE A 24 -8.95 30.60 20.85
C ILE A 24 -9.06 29.10 21.04
N PHE A 25 -8.63 28.57 22.19
CA PHE A 25 -8.72 27.15 22.48
C PHE A 25 -10.16 26.64 22.38
N GLU A 26 -11.16 27.35 22.93
CA GLU A 26 -12.56 26.93 22.77
C GLU A 26 -13.02 26.86 21.30
N LYS A 27 -12.49 27.73 20.42
CA LYS A 27 -12.84 27.75 18.99
C LYS A 27 -12.03 26.78 18.13
N THR A 28 -10.82 26.41 18.54
CA THR A 28 -9.91 25.60 17.70
C THR A 28 -9.69 24.18 18.21
N ASP A 29 -9.80 23.93 19.51
CA ASP A 29 -9.47 22.60 20.11
C ASP A 29 -10.67 21.64 20.14
N PHE A 30 -11.91 22.13 19.97
CA PHE A 30 -13.11 21.28 20.00
C PHE A 30 -13.75 21.01 18.64
N VAL A 31 -13.30 21.70 17.59
CA VAL A 31 -13.85 21.56 16.24
C VAL A 31 -12.83 20.83 15.39
N VAL A 32 -12.94 19.50 15.34
CA VAL A 32 -12.10 18.65 14.48
C VAL A 32 -12.81 18.50 13.14
N PRO A 33 -12.22 18.97 12.03
CA PRO A 33 -12.89 18.89 10.75
C PRO A 33 -13.07 17.43 10.35
N LYS A 34 -14.29 17.08 9.92
CA LYS A 34 -14.59 15.76 9.39
C LYS A 34 -14.29 15.76 7.90
N ILE A 35 -13.30 14.98 7.52
CA ILE A 35 -12.92 14.75 6.13
C ILE A 35 -13.58 13.47 5.66
N THR A 36 -14.44 13.56 4.64
CA THR A 36 -15.07 12.40 4.01
C THR A 36 -14.51 12.24 2.61
N ILE A 37 -13.93 11.06 2.32
CA ILE A 37 -13.45 10.68 0.99
C ILE A 37 -14.51 9.80 0.35
N ASP A 38 -15.05 10.25 -0.77
CA ASP A 38 -16.06 9.53 -1.52
C ASP A 38 -15.38 8.75 -2.66
N LEU A 39 -15.44 7.42 -2.58
CA LEU A 39 -14.93 6.49 -3.59
C LEU A 39 -16.08 5.63 -4.11
N SER A 40 -15.99 5.21 -5.37
CA SER A 40 -16.89 4.15 -5.84
C SER A 40 -16.61 2.84 -5.08
N ASN A 41 -17.58 1.94 -5.01
CA ASN A 41 -17.36 0.63 -4.35
C ASN A 41 -16.20 -0.16 -5.00
N VAL A 42 -16.03 -0.02 -6.31
CA VAL A 42 -14.94 -0.70 -7.05
C VAL A 42 -13.59 -0.11 -6.62
N ASP A 43 -13.50 1.22 -6.62
CA ASP A 43 -12.30 1.95 -6.25
C ASP A 43 -11.92 1.68 -4.79
N TYR A 44 -12.89 1.72 -3.88
CA TYR A 44 -12.70 1.42 -2.46
C TYR A 44 -12.17 0.00 -2.24
N ASN A 45 -12.72 -0.99 -2.95
CA ASN A 45 -12.26 -2.37 -2.84
C ASN A 45 -10.84 -2.54 -3.40
N GLN A 46 -10.52 -1.86 -4.51
CA GLN A 46 -9.17 -1.88 -5.08
C GLN A 46 -8.16 -1.20 -4.15
N PHE A 47 -8.55 -0.09 -3.51
CA PHE A 47 -7.74 0.58 -2.49
C PHE A 47 -7.41 -0.37 -1.35
N PHE A 48 -8.43 -1.02 -0.80
CA PHE A 48 -8.23 -1.95 0.31
C PHE A 48 -7.38 -3.15 -0.09
N LEU A 49 -7.63 -3.75 -1.26
CA LEU A 49 -6.84 -4.85 -1.78
C LEU A 49 -5.36 -4.46 -1.92
N LYS A 50 -5.06 -3.27 -2.48
CA LYS A 50 -3.70 -2.76 -2.59
C LYS A 50 -2.99 -2.75 -1.24
N TYR A 51 -3.58 -2.09 -0.24
CA TYR A 51 -2.97 -1.99 1.10
C TYR A 51 -2.80 -3.35 1.76
N GLN A 52 -3.76 -4.25 1.58
CA GLN A 52 -3.66 -5.61 2.05
C GLN A 52 -2.48 -6.35 1.39
N CYS A 53 -2.30 -6.21 0.08
CA CYS A 53 -1.19 -6.83 -0.63
C CYS A 53 0.16 -6.24 -0.26
N GLU A 54 0.27 -4.92 -0.08
CA GLU A 54 1.50 -4.28 0.39
C GLU A 54 1.95 -4.80 1.76
N ARG A 55 0.99 -5.09 2.65
CA ARG A 55 1.27 -5.70 3.94
C ARG A 55 1.59 -7.18 3.80
N ASP A 56 0.69 -7.97 3.22
CA ASP A 56 0.76 -9.43 3.23
C ASP A 56 1.94 -9.94 2.40
N MET A 57 2.24 -9.31 1.25
CA MET A 57 3.38 -9.64 0.38
C MET A 57 4.67 -8.91 0.77
N ASN A 58 4.72 -8.26 1.94
CA ASN A 58 5.98 -7.72 2.43
C ASN A 58 6.91 -8.85 2.86
N ILE A 59 8.22 -8.67 2.64
CA ILE A 59 9.25 -9.65 3.05
C ILE A 59 9.22 -9.99 4.54
N ARG A 60 8.66 -9.12 5.39
CA ARG A 60 8.52 -9.36 6.84
C ARG A 60 7.38 -10.30 7.19
N TYR A 61 6.34 -10.38 6.36
CA TYR A 61 5.11 -11.11 6.67
C TYR A 61 4.94 -12.36 5.82
N LEU A 62 5.28 -12.31 4.53
CA LEU A 62 5.20 -13.44 3.58
C LEU A 62 3.89 -14.23 3.70
N THR A 63 2.78 -13.50 3.87
CA THR A 63 1.47 -14.11 4.10
C THR A 63 0.87 -14.47 2.76
N LYS A 64 0.57 -15.76 2.59
CA LYS A 64 -0.08 -16.26 1.37
C LYS A 64 -1.44 -15.59 1.18
N ASN A 65 -1.58 -14.84 0.10
CA ASN A 65 -2.82 -14.14 -0.25
C ASN A 65 -3.16 -14.34 -1.74
N GLU A 66 -4.15 -15.20 -1.97
CA GLU A 66 -4.60 -15.57 -3.32
C GLU A 66 -5.21 -14.41 -4.10
N GLU A 67 -5.85 -13.45 -3.42
CA GLU A 67 -6.42 -12.27 -4.08
C GLU A 67 -5.30 -11.38 -4.61
N CYS A 68 -4.22 -11.23 -3.83
CA CYS A 68 -3.04 -10.49 -4.27
C CYS A 68 -2.34 -11.15 -5.46
N TYR A 69 -2.25 -12.47 -5.49
CA TYR A 69 -1.69 -13.21 -6.63
C TYR A 69 -2.59 -13.16 -7.87
N LYS A 70 -3.88 -12.85 -7.71
CA LYS A 70 -4.82 -12.69 -8.82
C LYS A 70 -5.12 -11.23 -9.14
N ALA A 71 -4.46 -10.29 -8.47
CA ALA A 71 -4.68 -8.87 -8.69
C ALA A 71 -4.28 -8.48 -10.12
N SER A 72 -4.90 -7.42 -10.63
CA SER A 72 -4.72 -6.97 -12.02
C SER A 72 -3.29 -6.57 -12.37
N TRP A 73 -2.46 -6.23 -11.38
CA TRP A 73 -1.05 -5.90 -11.56
C TRP A 73 -0.12 -7.13 -11.59
N MET A 74 -0.64 -8.34 -11.35
CA MET A 74 0.14 -9.57 -11.40
C MET A 74 0.28 -10.08 -12.83
N ASN A 75 1.29 -9.58 -13.54
CA ASN A 75 1.66 -10.07 -14.86
C ASN A 75 2.79 -11.10 -14.75
N TYR A 76 2.44 -12.38 -14.78
CA TYR A 76 3.40 -13.49 -14.65
C TYR A 76 4.38 -13.63 -15.81
N ASP A 77 4.08 -13.07 -16.98
CA ASP A 77 5.06 -13.01 -18.06
C ASP A 77 6.21 -12.08 -17.70
N SER A 78 5.86 -10.85 -17.29
CA SER A 78 6.85 -9.84 -16.88
C SER A 78 7.58 -10.23 -15.60
N ILE A 79 6.87 -10.81 -14.62
CA ILE A 79 7.47 -11.28 -13.37
C ILE A 79 8.51 -12.37 -13.65
N LEU A 80 8.19 -13.33 -14.52
CA LEU A 80 9.13 -14.40 -14.87
C LEU A 80 10.35 -13.85 -15.64
N GLU A 81 10.12 -12.91 -16.55
CA GLU A 81 11.21 -12.21 -17.24
C GLU A 81 12.13 -11.47 -16.27
N ASN A 82 11.57 -10.75 -15.30
CA ASN A 82 12.33 -10.09 -14.24
C ASN A 82 13.08 -11.10 -13.37
N ALA A 83 12.50 -12.27 -13.09
CA ALA A 83 13.19 -13.32 -12.35
C ALA A 83 14.43 -13.84 -13.09
N PHE A 84 14.42 -13.87 -14.44
CA PHE A 84 15.62 -14.17 -15.23
C PHE A 84 16.62 -13.00 -15.21
N ASN A 85 16.13 -11.76 -15.38
CA ASN A 85 16.98 -10.58 -15.45
C ASN A 85 17.71 -10.30 -14.13
N LEU A 86 17.08 -10.62 -13.00
CA LEU A 86 17.64 -10.49 -11.66
C LEU A 86 18.33 -11.78 -11.18
N GLU A 87 18.52 -12.75 -12.08
CA GLU A 87 19.26 -14.00 -11.83
C GLU A 87 18.70 -14.87 -10.69
N PHE A 88 17.43 -14.69 -10.31
CA PHE A 88 16.75 -15.62 -9.39
C PHE A 88 16.55 -16.99 -10.03
N ILE A 89 16.42 -17.03 -11.35
CA ILE A 89 16.37 -18.24 -12.15
C ILE A 89 17.48 -18.19 -13.18
N ASP A 90 18.35 -19.20 -13.17
CA ASP A 90 19.32 -19.38 -14.24
C ASP A 90 18.63 -20.03 -15.45
N LYS A 91 18.35 -19.21 -16.47
CA LYS A 91 17.68 -19.64 -17.70
C LYS A 91 18.41 -20.77 -18.43
N SER A 92 19.73 -20.89 -18.25
CA SER A 92 20.53 -21.96 -18.88
C SER A 92 20.24 -23.35 -18.28
N LYS A 93 19.69 -23.40 -17.06
CA LYS A 93 19.30 -24.66 -16.40
C LYS A 93 17.96 -25.22 -16.89
N ILE A 94 17.18 -24.44 -17.63
CA ILE A 94 15.89 -24.86 -18.18
C ILE A 94 16.12 -25.63 -19.48
N THR A 95 16.19 -26.95 -19.38
CA THR A 95 16.46 -27.84 -20.53
C THR A 95 15.26 -28.66 -20.97
N GLU A 96 14.22 -28.76 -20.13
CA GLU A 96 13.06 -29.59 -20.43
C GLU A 96 12.13 -28.92 -21.45
N SER A 97 11.71 -29.68 -22.47
CA SER A 97 10.92 -29.17 -23.59
C SER A 97 9.62 -28.49 -23.14
N LYS A 98 8.93 -29.08 -22.15
CA LYS A 98 7.68 -28.55 -21.61
C LYS A 98 7.88 -27.18 -20.95
N ASP A 99 8.97 -27.02 -20.21
CA ASP A 99 9.26 -25.77 -19.51
C ASP A 99 9.77 -24.71 -20.50
N LEU A 100 10.51 -25.13 -21.53
CA LEU A 100 10.91 -24.26 -22.65
C LEU A 100 9.71 -23.73 -23.46
N GLU A 101 8.66 -24.52 -23.60
CA GLU A 101 7.40 -24.06 -24.21
C GLU A 101 6.67 -23.10 -23.27
N LEU A 102 6.64 -23.42 -21.96
CA LEU A 102 6.00 -22.59 -20.95
C LEU A 102 6.63 -21.20 -20.88
N ILE A 103 7.96 -21.08 -20.88
CA ILE A 103 8.63 -19.77 -20.84
C ILE A 103 8.34 -18.91 -22.09
N LYS A 104 8.08 -19.54 -23.24
CA LYS A 104 7.77 -18.84 -24.51
C LYS A 104 6.29 -18.47 -24.65
N LYS A 105 5.41 -19.14 -23.91
CA LYS A 105 3.97 -18.86 -23.89
C LYS A 105 3.71 -17.46 -23.32
N SER A 106 2.71 -16.77 -23.86
CA SER A 106 2.16 -15.52 -23.29
C SER A 106 0.96 -15.79 -22.39
N ASN A 107 0.65 -14.85 -21.50
CA ASN A 107 -0.41 -14.91 -20.50
C ASN A 107 -0.26 -16.11 -19.56
N LYS A 108 0.91 -16.24 -18.93
CA LYS A 108 1.15 -17.28 -17.91
C LYS A 108 0.22 -17.11 -16.72
N THR A 109 -0.23 -18.24 -16.20
CA THR A 109 -1.00 -18.31 -14.96
C THR A 109 -0.08 -18.41 -13.74
N LEU A 110 -0.61 -18.13 -12.55
CA LEU A 110 0.11 -18.33 -11.28
C LEU A 110 0.65 -19.76 -11.15
N SER A 111 -0.16 -20.78 -11.48
CA SER A 111 0.25 -22.18 -11.36
C SER A 111 1.38 -22.54 -12.31
N GLU A 112 1.38 -21.99 -13.52
CA GLU A 112 2.46 -22.16 -14.48
C GLU A 112 3.76 -21.50 -13.99
N PHE A 113 3.66 -20.27 -13.48
CA PHE A 113 4.78 -19.58 -12.83
C PHE A 113 5.33 -20.39 -11.64
N GLU A 114 4.46 -20.85 -10.75
CA GLU A 114 4.81 -21.65 -9.57
C GLU A 114 5.52 -22.95 -9.95
N SER A 115 5.10 -23.60 -11.04
CA SER A 115 5.77 -24.81 -11.53
C SER A 115 7.22 -24.57 -11.96
N ILE A 116 7.54 -23.39 -12.51
CA ILE A 116 8.91 -23.02 -12.87
C ILE A 116 9.71 -22.64 -11.63
N ILE A 117 9.15 -21.82 -10.74
CA ILE A 117 9.82 -21.38 -9.51
C ILE A 117 10.20 -22.58 -8.63
N SER A 118 9.25 -23.47 -8.36
CA SER A 118 9.46 -24.64 -7.49
C SER A 118 10.48 -25.62 -8.03
N LYS A 119 10.72 -25.63 -9.35
CA LYS A 119 11.64 -26.55 -10.01
C LYS A 119 13.05 -25.99 -10.17
N TYR A 120 13.15 -24.69 -10.49
CA TYR A 120 14.42 -24.07 -10.86
C TYR A 120 14.98 -23.10 -9.81
N THR A 121 14.29 -22.95 -8.69
CA THR A 121 14.74 -22.13 -7.55
C THR A 121 14.50 -22.85 -6.23
N ASN A 122 15.07 -22.31 -5.16
CA ASN A 122 14.80 -22.77 -3.79
C ASN A 122 13.79 -21.86 -3.05
N PHE A 123 13.19 -20.89 -3.74
CA PHE A 123 12.24 -19.95 -3.14
C PHE A 123 10.84 -20.55 -3.11
N THR A 124 10.07 -20.20 -2.08
CA THR A 124 8.62 -20.36 -2.11
C THR A 124 7.97 -19.25 -2.92
N ILE A 125 6.67 -19.41 -3.23
CA ILE A 125 5.92 -18.39 -3.95
C ILE A 125 5.76 -17.11 -3.13
N GLU A 126 5.50 -17.25 -1.84
CA GLU A 126 5.40 -16.14 -0.90
C GLU A 126 6.71 -15.34 -0.86
N GLU A 127 7.85 -16.04 -0.86
CA GLU A 127 9.17 -15.42 -0.89
C GLU A 127 9.38 -14.68 -2.20
N ILE A 128 9.34 -15.37 -3.34
CA ILE A 128 9.74 -14.81 -4.64
C ILE A 128 8.80 -13.69 -5.11
N LEU A 129 7.51 -13.76 -4.75
CA LEU A 129 6.53 -12.71 -5.03
C LEU A 129 6.48 -11.67 -3.90
N SER A 130 7.38 -11.69 -2.94
CA SER A 130 7.45 -10.59 -1.99
C SER A 130 7.92 -9.31 -2.69
N THR A 131 7.36 -8.18 -2.26
CA THR A 131 7.71 -6.85 -2.79
C THR A 131 9.20 -6.50 -2.61
N GLY A 132 9.90 -7.20 -1.71
CA GLY A 132 11.33 -7.00 -1.45
C GLY A 132 12.27 -7.48 -2.55
N TYR A 133 11.87 -8.46 -3.37
CA TYR A 133 12.71 -8.97 -4.47
C TYR A 133 12.52 -8.21 -5.79
N GLY A 134 11.57 -7.28 -5.85
CA GLY A 134 11.43 -6.35 -6.98
C GLY A 134 11.00 -6.99 -8.30
N LEU A 135 10.39 -8.17 -8.29
CA LEU A 135 9.91 -8.82 -9.53
C LEU A 135 8.72 -8.10 -10.19
N PHE A 136 7.96 -7.36 -9.38
CA PHE A 136 6.87 -6.48 -9.81
C PHE A 136 6.75 -5.32 -8.84
N LYS A 137 5.97 -4.32 -9.23
CA LYS A 137 5.59 -3.20 -8.38
C LYS A 137 4.07 -3.22 -8.19
N ILE A 138 3.62 -3.13 -6.94
CA ILE A 138 2.22 -2.82 -6.66
C ILE A 138 1.99 -1.36 -7.10
N PRO A 139 1.02 -1.08 -7.99
CA PRO A 139 0.83 0.25 -8.54
C PRO A 139 0.47 1.25 -7.45
N ASP A 140 0.85 2.51 -7.67
CA ASP A 140 0.36 3.61 -6.87
C ASP A 140 -1.17 3.73 -7.08
N TYR A 141 -1.90 4.07 -6.02
CA TYR A 141 -3.36 4.14 -6.11
C TYR A 141 -3.80 5.53 -6.57
N GLU A 142 -4.48 5.57 -7.71
CA GLU A 142 -5.03 6.78 -8.31
C GLU A 142 -6.38 6.46 -8.95
N VAL A 143 -7.36 7.34 -8.78
CA VAL A 143 -8.71 7.19 -9.32
C VAL A 143 -9.24 8.52 -9.84
N ASP A 144 -9.88 8.48 -11.00
CA ASP A 144 -10.34 9.69 -11.70
C ASP A 144 -11.55 10.35 -11.04
N LYS A 145 -12.33 9.59 -10.26
CA LYS A 145 -13.62 9.99 -9.71
C LYS A 145 -13.67 9.84 -8.19
N ALA A 146 -12.74 10.49 -7.50
CA ALA A 146 -12.81 10.67 -6.06
C ALA A 146 -13.46 12.01 -5.69
N GLY A 147 -14.29 11.99 -4.64
CA GLY A 147 -14.81 13.19 -3.98
C GLY A 147 -14.13 13.41 -2.64
N LEU A 148 -14.03 14.68 -2.23
CA LEU A 148 -13.53 15.06 -0.92
C LEU A 148 -14.44 16.12 -0.33
N THR A 149 -15.08 15.79 0.78
CA THR A 149 -15.92 16.72 1.53
C THR A 149 -15.23 17.09 2.83
N PHE A 150 -15.12 18.39 3.10
CA PHE A 150 -14.62 18.94 4.35
C PHE A 150 -15.78 19.55 5.11
N ASP A 151 -16.11 18.96 6.25
CA ASP A 151 -16.95 19.60 7.25
C ASP A 151 -16.02 20.25 8.28
N VAL A 152 -15.98 21.59 8.27
CA VAL A 152 -15.10 22.36 9.16
C VAL A 152 -15.65 22.48 10.57
N ASP A 153 -16.93 22.17 10.78
CA ASP A 153 -17.63 22.29 12.07
C ASP A 153 -17.85 20.95 12.78
N GLY A 154 -17.59 19.82 12.08
CA GLY A 154 -17.53 18.46 12.65
C GLY A 154 -18.76 17.60 12.36
#